data_AF-A0A2W5NQR7-F1
#
_entry.id   AF-A0A2W5NQR7-F1
#
_cell.length_a   1.000
_cell.length_b   1.000
_cell.length_c   1.000
_cell.angle_alpha   90.00
_cell.angle_beta   90.00
_cell.angle_gamma   90.00
#
_symmetry.space_group_name_H-M   'P 1'
#
loop_
_entity.id
_entity.type
_entity.pdbx_description
1 polymer ?
#
loop_
_entity_poly.entity_id
_entity_poly.type
_entity_poly.pdbx_seq_one_letter_code
_entity_poly.pdbx_strand_id
1 'polypeptide(L)'
;MIRKTPGALLALALALPVTVLPAVPAAAQEKPAAPTAAVPARKVSVTTVKAGEGAKPTRDDYVLVNYKGMLKDGTVFDQNEQMPMAVGEVVPGFADGLVQMQRGGTYKIEIPSELAYGAEGGGPIPPNSDLVFEVTLLDFKTRAELDAMIAQQQGAQQGAQQGAEQAQPAQTGQ
;
A
#
# COMPACT_ATOMS: atom_id res chain seq x y z
N MET A 1 2.24 -80.14 26.18
CA MET A 1 2.96 -80.73 25.03
C MET A 1 2.65 -79.85 23.83
N ILE A 2 3.44 -78.85 23.47
CA ILE A 2 4.68 -78.84 22.65
C ILE A 2 4.62 -79.68 21.35
N ARG A 3 4.89 -78.97 20.23
CA ARG A 3 5.59 -79.34 18.97
C ARG A 3 4.70 -79.11 17.73
N LYS A 4 5.12 -78.54 16.60
CA LYS A 4 6.37 -77.94 16.09
C LYS A 4 6.03 -77.28 14.72
N THR A 5 6.84 -76.30 14.32
CA THR A 5 6.95 -75.49 13.06
C THR A 5 7.16 -76.32 11.76
N PRO A 6 7.48 -75.80 10.54
CA PRO A 6 7.72 -74.42 10.01
C PRO A 6 7.10 -74.14 8.60
N GLY A 7 7.30 -72.96 8.02
CA GLY A 7 6.99 -72.72 6.60
C GLY A 7 7.10 -71.26 6.16
N ALA A 8 8.30 -70.88 5.74
CA ALA A 8 8.68 -69.54 5.31
C ALA A 8 8.47 -69.32 3.81
N LEU A 9 8.69 -68.07 3.39
CA LEU A 9 8.94 -67.56 2.02
C LEU A 9 7.65 -67.34 1.19
N LEU A 10 7.47 -66.27 0.40
CA LEU A 10 8.39 -65.28 -0.13
C LEU A 10 7.58 -64.05 -0.59
N ALA A 11 8.28 -62.92 -0.64
CA ALA A 11 7.86 -61.57 -1.00
C ALA A 11 7.01 -61.41 -2.28
N LEU A 12 6.17 -60.37 -2.29
CA LEU A 12 6.29 -59.35 -3.33
C LEU A 12 5.92 -57.98 -2.77
N ALA A 13 6.95 -57.17 -2.53
CA ALA A 13 6.81 -55.77 -2.19
C ALA A 13 6.40 -54.97 -3.44
N LEU A 14 5.28 -54.26 -3.38
CA LEU A 14 5.05 -53.07 -4.18
C LEU A 14 4.90 -51.90 -3.22
N ALA A 15 6.04 -51.28 -2.91
CA ALA A 15 6.10 -50.08 -2.08
C ALA A 15 5.77 -48.85 -2.94
N LEU A 16 4.60 -48.25 -2.69
CA LEU A 16 4.36 -46.86 -3.06
C LEU A 16 4.79 -45.99 -1.87
N PRO A 17 5.62 -44.95 -2.05
CA PRO A 17 5.90 -44.02 -0.97
C PRO A 17 4.66 -43.15 -0.74
N VAL A 18 3.89 -43.47 0.29
CA VAL A 18 2.95 -42.50 0.87
C VAL A 18 3.79 -41.51 1.66
N THR A 19 4.08 -40.36 1.07
CA THR A 19 4.62 -39.21 1.79
C THR A 19 3.61 -38.80 2.85
N VAL A 20 3.98 -39.02 4.10
CA VAL A 20 3.36 -38.41 5.27
C VAL A 20 3.47 -36.90 5.16
N LEU A 21 2.33 -36.20 5.19
CA LEU A 21 2.25 -34.89 5.80
C LEU A 21 1.45 -35.03 7.09
N PRO A 22 1.99 -34.62 8.25
CA PRO A 22 1.15 -34.41 9.42
C PRO A 22 0.23 -33.22 9.12
N ALA A 23 -1.06 -33.50 8.91
CA ALA A 23 -2.09 -32.50 9.10
C ALA A 23 -2.06 -32.09 10.58
N VAL A 24 -1.35 -31.00 10.87
CA VAL A 24 -1.49 -30.28 12.13
C VAL A 24 -2.98 -30.03 12.34
N PRO A 25 -3.58 -30.52 13.43
CA PRO A 25 -4.95 -30.17 13.73
C PRO A 25 -4.94 -28.66 13.97
N ALA A 26 -5.71 -27.93 13.15
CA ALA A 26 -6.10 -26.56 13.38
C ALA A 26 -6.99 -26.51 14.63
N ALA A 27 -6.35 -26.70 15.80
CA ALA A 27 -6.91 -26.34 17.08
C ALA A 27 -6.88 -24.82 17.14
N ALA A 28 -8.08 -24.26 17.21
CA ALA A 28 -8.35 -22.87 17.54
C ALA A 28 -7.39 -22.34 18.62
N GLN A 29 -6.77 -21.21 18.33
CA GLN A 29 -6.62 -20.19 19.36
C GLN A 29 -7.42 -18.98 18.90
N GLU A 30 -8.73 -19.04 19.17
CA GLU A 30 -9.51 -17.85 19.46
C GLU A 30 -8.82 -17.18 20.66
N LYS A 31 -7.89 -16.28 20.38
CA LYS A 31 -7.30 -15.42 21.40
C LYS A 31 -8.41 -14.43 21.79
N PRO A 32 -8.71 -14.26 23.09
CA PRO A 32 -9.88 -13.49 23.52
C PRO A 32 -9.82 -12.09 22.90
N ALA A 33 -10.93 -11.66 22.31
CA ALA A 33 -11.19 -10.26 22.07
C ALA A 33 -10.90 -9.49 23.37
N ALA A 34 -9.74 -8.84 23.42
CA ALA A 34 -9.45 -7.90 24.49
C ALA A 34 -10.48 -6.77 24.37
N PRO A 35 -11.03 -6.31 25.50
CA PRO A 35 -12.21 -5.47 25.52
C PRO A 35 -11.93 -4.18 24.79
N THR A 36 -12.99 -3.63 24.20
CA THR A 36 -13.07 -2.26 23.70
C THR A 36 -12.55 -1.28 24.75
N ALA A 37 -11.26 -1.01 24.75
CA ALA A 37 -10.74 0.20 25.35
C ALA A 37 -11.06 1.27 24.32
N ALA A 38 -12.16 1.98 24.53
CA ALA A 38 -12.40 3.27 23.90
C ALA A 38 -11.19 4.15 24.22
N VAL A 39 -10.19 4.11 23.34
CA VAL A 39 -9.03 4.98 23.39
C VAL A 39 -9.53 6.39 23.04
N PRO A 40 -9.19 7.40 23.84
CA PRO A 40 -9.69 8.74 23.60
C PRO A 40 -9.14 9.22 22.25
N ALA A 41 -10.04 9.52 21.30
CA ALA A 41 -9.77 9.97 19.93
C ALA A 41 -8.36 10.54 19.74
N ARG A 42 -7.39 9.66 19.43
CA ARG A 42 -6.00 10.09 19.27
C ARG A 42 -5.90 10.83 17.94
N LYS A 43 -5.54 12.11 18.02
CA LYS A 43 -5.25 12.93 16.85
C LYS A 43 -3.89 12.55 16.26
N VAL A 44 -3.71 12.75 14.97
CA VAL A 44 -2.39 12.64 14.34
C VAL A 44 -1.46 13.74 14.86
N SER A 45 -0.20 13.41 15.09
CA SER A 45 0.82 14.39 15.47
C SER A 45 1.69 14.70 14.26
N VAL A 46 1.71 15.95 13.83
CA VAL A 46 2.55 16.39 12.71
C VAL A 46 3.69 17.25 13.25
N THR A 47 4.92 16.79 13.06
CA THR A 47 6.13 17.52 13.41
C THR A 47 6.80 18.03 12.15
N THR A 48 7.05 19.34 12.05
CA THR A 48 7.78 19.91 10.92
C THR A 48 9.27 19.64 11.09
N VAL A 49 9.86 18.89 10.16
CA VAL A 49 11.31 18.66 10.09
C VAL A 49 11.97 19.75 9.24
N LYS A 50 11.36 20.03 8.09
CA LYS A 50 11.71 21.13 7.20
C LYS A 50 10.44 21.81 6.74
N ALA A 51 10.28 23.08 7.07
CA ALA A 51 9.15 23.85 6.58
C ALA A 51 9.22 23.92 5.04
N GLY A 52 8.11 23.59 4.39
CA GLY A 52 7.92 23.91 2.98
C GLY A 52 7.46 25.35 2.83
N GLU A 53 7.20 25.75 1.59
CA GLU A 53 6.61 27.04 1.25
C GLU A 53 5.51 26.87 0.20
N GLY A 54 4.48 27.70 0.29
CA GLY A 54 3.42 27.79 -0.70
C GLY A 54 2.12 27.12 -0.28
N ALA A 55 1.36 26.68 -1.28
CA ALA A 55 0.03 26.12 -1.08
C ALA A 55 0.07 24.74 -0.39
N LYS A 56 -1.04 24.40 0.26
CA LYS A 56 -1.26 23.10 0.89
C LYS A 56 -2.17 22.26 0.00
N PRO A 57 -1.92 20.95 -0.12
CA PRO A 57 -2.84 20.07 -0.82
C PRO A 57 -4.15 19.92 -0.05
N THR A 58 -5.23 19.68 -0.76
CA THR A 58 -6.54 19.30 -0.23
C THR A 58 -6.74 17.78 -0.31
N ARG A 59 -7.84 17.27 0.25
CA ARG A 59 -8.14 15.82 0.23
C ARG A 59 -8.42 15.28 -1.18
N ASP A 60 -8.78 16.13 -2.13
CA ASP A 60 -9.09 15.74 -3.51
C ASP A 60 -7.88 15.83 -4.45
N ASP A 61 -6.74 16.28 -3.96
CA ASP A 61 -5.55 16.52 -4.78
C ASP A 61 -4.64 15.29 -4.87
N TYR A 62 -3.76 15.32 -5.87
CA TYR A 62 -2.73 14.32 -6.08
C TYR A 62 -1.38 14.88 -5.66
N VAL A 63 -0.74 14.24 -4.68
CA VAL A 63 0.57 14.63 -4.16
C VAL A 63 1.66 13.73 -4.71
N LEU A 64 2.84 14.30 -4.94
CA LEU A 64 4.07 13.57 -5.22
C LEU A 64 4.97 13.64 -3.99
N VAL A 65 5.15 12.51 -3.33
CA VAL A 65 5.84 12.45 -2.03
C VAL A 65 6.98 11.45 -2.02
N ASN A 66 8.00 11.75 -1.24
CA ASN A 66 8.92 10.74 -0.72
C ASN A 66 8.44 10.40 0.69
N TYR A 67 8.20 9.14 0.99
CA TYR A 67 7.76 8.74 2.31
C TYR A 67 8.55 7.54 2.82
N LYS A 68 8.69 7.50 4.14
CA LYS A 68 9.29 6.39 4.88
C LYS A 68 8.41 6.07 6.08
N GLY A 69 7.73 4.93 6.01
CA GLY A 69 6.88 4.38 7.06
C GLY A 69 7.68 3.50 8.01
N MET A 70 7.64 3.85 9.29
CA MET A 70 8.34 3.16 10.38
C MET A 70 7.39 2.86 11.52
N LEU A 71 7.63 1.76 12.23
CA LEU A 71 7.01 1.48 13.53
C LEU A 71 7.68 2.33 14.61
N LYS A 72 7.06 2.46 15.78
CA LYS A 72 7.67 3.14 16.95
C LYS A 72 9.01 2.54 17.40
N ASP A 73 9.25 1.28 17.08
CA ASP A 73 10.51 0.58 17.34
C ASP A 73 11.63 0.99 16.35
N GLY A 74 11.31 1.77 15.31
CA GLY A 74 12.24 2.17 14.24
C GLY A 74 12.31 1.18 13.08
N THR A 75 11.58 0.07 13.14
CA THR A 75 11.46 -0.88 12.02
C THR A 75 10.77 -0.21 10.83
N VAL A 76 11.45 -0.11 9.70
CA VAL A 76 10.87 0.40 8.44
C VAL A 76 10.00 -0.71 7.84
N PHE A 77 8.73 -0.43 7.64
CA PHE A 77 7.81 -1.40 7.03
C PHE A 77 7.53 -1.07 5.56
N ASP A 78 7.64 0.19 5.16
CA ASP A 78 7.41 0.64 3.80
C ASP A 78 8.17 1.95 3.53
N GLN A 79 8.71 2.13 2.33
CA GLN A 79 9.35 3.37 1.92
C GLN A 79 9.34 3.47 0.40
N ASN A 80 9.03 4.66 -0.13
CA ASN A 80 9.09 4.90 -1.56
C ASN A 80 9.40 6.37 -1.85
N GLU A 81 10.02 6.60 -3.00
CA GLU A 81 10.40 7.93 -3.47
C GLU A 81 9.60 8.29 -4.73
N GLN A 82 9.26 9.57 -4.88
CA GLN A 82 8.48 10.11 -5.98
C GLN A 82 7.19 9.33 -6.23
N MET A 83 6.52 8.91 -5.15
CA MET A 83 5.29 8.15 -5.24
C MET A 83 4.11 9.13 -5.41
N PRO A 84 3.37 9.05 -6.53
CA PRO A 84 2.12 9.79 -6.65
C PRO A 84 1.05 9.13 -5.78
N MET A 85 0.37 9.91 -4.96
CA MET A 85 -0.71 9.45 -4.08
C MET A 85 -1.89 10.41 -4.15
N ALA A 86 -3.10 9.86 -4.20
CA ALA A 86 -4.31 10.64 -3.98
C ALA A 86 -4.53 10.82 -2.47
N VAL A 87 -4.65 12.05 -2.00
CA VAL A 87 -4.80 12.34 -0.55
C VAL A 87 -6.08 11.71 0.03
N GLY A 88 -7.10 11.49 -0.79
CA GLY A 88 -8.36 10.85 -0.38
C GLY A 88 -8.34 9.32 -0.35
N GLU A 89 -7.36 8.67 -0.97
CA GLU A 89 -7.30 7.19 -1.07
C GLU A 89 -6.31 6.56 -0.07
N VAL A 90 -5.53 7.39 0.62
CA VAL A 90 -4.61 6.95 1.67
C VAL A 90 -5.31 6.83 3.03
N VAL A 91 -4.63 6.20 4.00
CA VAL A 91 -5.20 6.02 5.35
C VAL A 91 -5.59 7.37 5.97
N PRO A 92 -6.68 7.43 6.75
CA PRO A 92 -7.26 8.70 7.22
C PRO A 92 -6.27 9.60 7.96
N GLY A 93 -5.40 9.02 8.80
CA GLY A 93 -4.38 9.79 9.51
C GLY A 93 -3.29 10.34 8.61
N PHE A 94 -2.97 9.64 7.52
CA PHE A 94 -1.97 10.10 6.55
C PHE A 94 -2.54 11.24 5.73
N ALA A 95 -3.79 11.12 5.29
CA ALA A 95 -4.52 12.21 4.63
C ALA A 95 -4.56 13.48 5.49
N ASP A 96 -4.86 13.35 6.79
CA ASP A 96 -4.94 14.47 7.72
C ASP A 96 -3.57 15.13 7.98
N GLY A 97 -2.49 14.36 7.93
CA GLY A 97 -1.14 14.90 7.96
C GLY A 97 -0.74 15.61 6.67
N LEU A 98 -1.05 15.03 5.50
CA LEU A 98 -0.71 15.59 4.18
C LEU A 98 -1.32 16.98 3.95
N VAL A 99 -2.58 17.19 4.33
CA VAL A 99 -3.25 18.51 4.18
C VAL A 99 -2.64 19.61 5.07
N GLN A 100 -1.82 19.24 6.05
CA GLN A 100 -1.08 20.18 6.91
C GLN A 100 0.31 20.53 6.33
N MET A 101 0.80 19.73 5.38
CA MET A 101 2.11 19.92 4.75
C MET A 101 2.09 21.02 3.71
N GLN A 102 3.27 21.62 3.48
CA GLN A 102 3.49 22.62 2.44
C GLN A 102 4.44 22.07 1.39
N ARG A 103 4.33 22.59 0.17
CA ARG A 103 5.17 22.16 -0.96
C ARG A 103 6.66 22.36 -0.67
N GLY A 104 7.45 21.33 -1.00
CA GLY A 104 8.90 21.29 -0.76
C GLY A 104 9.29 21.03 0.71
N GLY A 105 8.33 20.81 1.60
CA GLY A 105 8.58 20.59 3.02
C GLY A 105 8.67 19.12 3.43
N THR A 106 9.38 18.86 4.53
CA THR A 106 9.52 17.54 5.15
C THR A 106 8.87 17.54 6.53
N TYR A 107 8.00 16.58 6.77
CA TYR A 107 7.22 16.48 8.00
C TYR A 107 7.24 15.04 8.49
N LYS A 108 7.27 14.88 9.81
CA LYS A 108 7.12 13.59 10.48
C LYS A 108 5.72 13.50 11.06
N ILE A 109 4.94 12.55 10.58
CA ILE A 109 3.54 12.31 10.94
C ILE A 109 3.47 11.05 11.79
N GLU A 110 3.04 11.17 13.03
CA GLU A 110 2.76 10.04 13.90
C GLU A 110 1.26 9.75 13.86
N ILE A 111 0.91 8.57 13.38
CA ILE A 111 -0.46 8.13 13.15
C ILE A 111 -0.77 7.03 14.17
N PRO A 112 -1.74 7.24 15.07
CA PRO A 112 -2.17 6.18 15.97
C PRO A 112 -2.82 5.05 15.17
N SER A 113 -2.71 3.83 15.67
CA SER A 113 -3.24 2.64 14.97
C SER A 113 -4.70 2.79 14.51
N GLU A 114 -5.55 3.43 15.31
CA GLU A 114 -6.96 3.71 15.00
C GLU A 114 -7.20 4.50 13.71
N LEU A 115 -6.26 5.37 13.31
CA LEU A 115 -6.33 6.18 12.08
C LEU A 115 -5.48 5.60 10.95
N ALA A 116 -4.97 4.38 11.14
CA ALA A 116 -4.18 3.61 10.19
C ALA A 116 -4.80 2.21 9.97
N TYR A 117 -4.15 1.15 10.46
CA TYR A 117 -4.55 -0.26 10.25
C TYR A 117 -5.29 -0.89 11.44
N GLY A 118 -5.55 -0.12 12.49
CA GLY A 118 -6.37 -0.50 13.63
C GLY A 118 -5.91 -1.79 14.34
N ALA A 119 -6.89 -2.50 14.89
CA ALA A 119 -6.69 -3.77 15.59
C ALA A 119 -6.41 -4.95 14.64
N GLU A 120 -6.63 -4.78 13.34
CA GLU A 120 -6.39 -5.82 12.33
C GLU A 120 -4.92 -5.85 11.90
N GLY A 121 -4.24 -4.69 11.90
CA GLY A 121 -2.90 -4.58 11.35
C GLY A 121 -2.89 -4.72 9.82
N GLY A 122 -1.71 -4.88 9.22
CA GLY A 122 -1.60 -5.00 7.78
C GLY A 122 -0.22 -5.44 7.31
N GLY A 123 -0.14 -6.60 6.65
CA GLY A 123 1.12 -7.16 6.14
C GLY A 123 2.23 -7.18 7.22
N PRO A 124 3.31 -6.39 7.08
CA PRO A 124 4.38 -6.27 8.10
C PRO A 124 3.99 -5.48 9.36
N ILE A 125 2.82 -4.84 9.40
CA ILE A 125 2.37 -3.96 10.49
C ILE A 125 1.58 -4.78 11.52
N PRO A 126 2.05 -4.88 12.78
CA PRO A 126 1.34 -5.60 13.83
C PRO A 126 0.02 -4.91 14.21
N PRO A 127 -0.96 -5.65 14.75
CA PRO A 127 -2.22 -5.08 15.22
C PRO A 127 -2.00 -4.05 16.33
N ASN A 128 -2.80 -2.99 16.33
CA ASN A 128 -2.72 -1.87 17.27
C ASN A 128 -1.38 -1.11 17.28
N SER A 129 -0.62 -1.15 16.18
CA SER A 129 0.66 -0.44 16.08
C SER A 129 0.51 1.01 15.64
N ASP A 130 1.10 1.93 16.41
CA ASP A 130 1.28 3.32 15.98
C ASP A 130 2.34 3.39 14.87
N LEU A 131 2.07 4.19 13.85
CA LEU A 131 2.95 4.38 12.71
C LEU A 131 3.60 5.74 12.75
N VAL A 132 4.85 5.80 12.29
CA VAL A 132 5.62 7.03 12.14
C VAL A 132 5.99 7.14 10.67
N PHE A 133 5.48 8.16 10.00
CA PHE A 133 5.79 8.44 8.61
C PHE A 133 6.65 9.69 8.52
N GLU A 134 7.82 9.57 7.92
CA GLU A 134 8.57 10.72 7.46
C GLU A 134 8.20 10.99 6.01
N VAL A 135 7.61 12.13 5.71
CA VAL A 135 7.08 12.48 4.39
C VAL A 135 7.71 13.78 3.92
N THR A 136 8.20 13.79 2.69
CA THR A 136 8.63 15.01 2.00
C THR A 136 7.69 15.25 0.83
N LEU A 137 6.98 16.38 0.86
CA LEU A 137 6.13 16.81 -0.23
C LEU A 137 7.00 17.42 -1.31
N LEU A 138 7.20 16.71 -2.43
CA LEU A 138 7.98 17.23 -3.55
C LEU A 138 7.14 18.23 -4.35
N ASP A 139 5.98 17.78 -4.78
CA ASP A 139 5.04 18.57 -5.58
C ASP A 139 3.61 18.05 -5.36
N PHE A 140 2.60 18.78 -5.82
CA PHE A 140 1.23 18.28 -5.87
C PHE A 140 0.47 18.97 -6.99
N LYS A 141 -0.53 18.29 -7.54
CA LYS A 141 -1.42 18.82 -8.56
C LYS A 141 -2.83 18.79 -8.03
N THR A 142 -3.52 19.92 -8.19
CA THR A 142 -4.93 19.96 -7.87
C THR A 142 -5.73 19.20 -8.90
N ARG A 143 -6.91 18.71 -8.50
CA ARG A 143 -7.82 18.04 -9.44
C ARG A 143 -8.17 18.90 -10.65
N ALA A 144 -8.31 20.22 -10.43
CA ALA A 144 -8.58 21.19 -11.48
C ALA A 144 -7.39 21.34 -12.46
N GLU A 145 -6.16 21.37 -11.95
CA GLU A 145 -4.96 21.41 -12.80
C GLU A 145 -4.82 20.13 -13.63
N LEU A 146 -5.14 18.97 -13.05
CA LEU A 146 -5.11 17.70 -13.76
C LEU A 146 -6.16 17.65 -14.90
N ASP A 147 -7.38 18.11 -14.62
CA ASP A 147 -8.47 18.19 -15.62
C ASP A 147 -8.09 19.13 -16.78
N ALA A 148 -7.55 20.31 -16.46
CA ALA A 148 -7.03 21.25 -17.46
C ALA A 148 -5.90 20.64 -18.31
N MET A 149 -5.02 19.84 -17.71
CA MET A 149 -3.93 19.17 -18.43
C MET A 149 -4.46 18.12 -19.41
N ILE A 150 -5.46 17.34 -19.01
CA ILE A 150 -6.10 16.33 -19.86
C ILE A 150 -6.82 17.01 -21.04
N ALA A 151 -7.56 18.10 -20.76
CA ALA A 151 -8.24 18.87 -21.80
C ALA A 151 -7.25 19.47 -22.81
N GLN A 152 -6.11 20.01 -22.36
CA GLN A 152 -5.06 20.52 -23.26
C GLN A 152 -4.41 19.40 -24.10
N GLN A 153 -4.14 18.24 -23.51
CA GLN A 153 -3.51 17.14 -24.23
C GLN A 153 -4.45 16.53 -25.29
N GLN A 154 -5.75 16.43 -25.01
CA GLN A 154 -6.74 15.95 -25.97
C GLN A 154 -6.96 16.92 -27.14
N GLY A 155 -6.96 18.24 -26.88
CA GLY A 155 -7.01 19.24 -27.94
C GLY A 155 -5.78 19.22 -28.86
N ALA A 156 -4.59 18.97 -28.31
CA ALA A 156 -3.35 18.86 -29.08
C ALA A 156 -3.30 17.58 -29.94
N GLN A 157 -3.83 16.46 -29.46
CA GLN A 157 -3.88 15.20 -30.23
C GLN A 157 -4.88 15.26 -31.39
N GLN A 158 -6.01 15.94 -31.22
CA GLN A 158 -7.01 16.09 -32.29
C GLN A 158 -6.52 16.96 -33.45
N GLY A 159 -5.76 18.02 -33.17
CA GLY A 159 -5.14 18.84 -34.21
C GLY A 159 -4.06 18.11 -35.02
N ALA A 160 -3.27 17.25 -34.35
CA ALA A 160 -2.21 16.49 -35.00
C ALA A 160 -2.73 15.36 -35.91
N GLN A 161 -3.88 14.75 -35.58
CA GLN A 161 -4.50 13.71 -36.41
C GLN A 161 -5.16 14.28 -37.68
N GLN A 162 -5.79 15.46 -37.60
CA GLN A 162 -6.43 16.10 -38.76
C GLN A 162 -5.41 16.62 -39.79
N GLY A 163 -4.21 17.04 -39.35
CA GLY A 163 -3.15 17.48 -40.26
C GLY A 163 -2.47 16.33 -41.03
N ALA A 164 -2.46 15.11 -40.48
CA ALA A 164 -1.85 13.95 -41.12
C ALA A 164 -2.74 13.26 -42.17
N GLU A 165 -4.07 13.39 -42.07
CA GLU A 165 -5.01 12.83 -43.05
C GLU A 165 -5.14 13.70 -44.31
N GLN A 166 -4.90 15.00 -44.21
CA GLN A 166 -4.91 15.93 -45.37
C GLN A 166 -3.60 15.90 -46.20
N ALA A 167 -2.56 15.21 -45.73
CA ALA A 167 -1.26 15.13 -46.38
C ALA A 167 -1.02 13.83 -47.17
N GLN A 168 -2.01 12.94 -47.31
CA GLN A 168 -1.93 11.81 -48.23
C GLN A 168 -2.27 12.30 -49.64
N PRO A 169 -1.30 12.42 -50.58
CA PRO A 169 -1.63 12.73 -51.95
C PRO A 169 -2.42 11.54 -52.52
N ALA A 170 -3.57 11.85 -53.12
CA ALA A 170 -4.33 10.93 -53.94
C ALA A 170 -3.37 10.19 -54.89
N GLN A 171 -3.12 8.91 -54.62
CA GLN A 171 -2.59 8.01 -55.64
C GLN A 171 -3.66 7.89 -56.72
N THR A 172 -3.62 8.84 -57.65
CA THR A 172 -4.34 8.77 -58.91
C THR A 172 -3.57 7.77 -59.76
N GLY A 173 -4.07 6.54 -59.82
CA GLY A 173 -3.66 5.61 -60.85
C GLY A 173 -4.12 6.15 -62.20
N GLN A 174 -3.20 6.14 -63.18
CA GLN A 174 -3.37 5.64 -64.55
C GLN A 174 -1.98 5.49 -65.18
#